data_AF-A0A9X2YU55-F1
#
_entry.id   AF-A0A9X2YU55-F1
#
_cell.length_a   1.000
_cell.length_b   1.000
_cell.length_c   1.000
_cell.angle_alpha   90.00
_cell.angle_beta   90.00
_cell.angle_gamma   90.00
#
_symmetry.space_group_name_H-M   'P 1'
#
loop_
_entity.id
_entity.type
_entity.pdbx_description
1 polymer ?
#
loop_
_entity_poly.entity_id
_entity_poly.type
_entity_poly.pdbx_seq_one_letter_code
_entity_poly.pdbx_strand_id
1 'polypeptide(L)' 'MGIEDLKDFILPIVLIAFGLFIKNTKNPNFQSSRKYWKILFILGMLNLLMKIFLLFYL' A
#
# COMPACT_ATOMS: atom_id res chain seq x y z
N MET A 1 -19.67 7.67 -5.12
CA MET A 1 -18.80 6.84 -4.28
C MET A 1 -19.66 6.04 -3.34
N GLY A 2 -20.06 4.84 -3.77
CA GLY A 2 -20.72 3.89 -2.89
C GLY A 2 -19.71 3.28 -1.91
N ILE A 3 -20.21 2.59 -0.88
CA ILE A 3 -19.37 1.84 0.06
C ILE A 3 -18.54 0.76 -0.67
N GLU A 4 -19.00 0.33 -1.84
CA GLU A 4 -18.33 -0.63 -2.73
C GLU A 4 -17.03 -0.05 -3.33
N ASP A 5 -17.03 1.22 -3.72
CA ASP A 5 -15.84 1.91 -4.24
C ASP A 5 -14.78 2.14 -3.15
N LEU A 6 -15.18 2.21 -1.88
CA LEU A 6 -14.26 2.41 -0.75
C LEU A 6 -13.46 1.15 -0.41
N LYS A 7 -14.07 -0.04 -0.54
CA LYS A 7 -13.37 -1.33 -0.34
C LYS A 7 -12.14 -1.45 -1.22
N ASP A 8 -12.26 -0.87 -2.39
CA ASP A 8 -11.26 -0.84 -3.43
C ASP A 8 -10.00 -0.04 -3.03
N PHE A 9 -10.12 0.96 -2.16
CA PHE A 9 -8.98 1.72 -1.62
C PHE A 9 -8.37 1.10 -0.36
N ILE A 10 -9.05 0.15 0.30
CA ILE A 10 -8.55 -0.48 1.53
C ILE A 10 -7.24 -1.22 1.26
N LEU A 11 -7.17 -2.01 0.18
CA LEU A 11 -5.99 -2.79 -0.17
C LEU A 11 -4.72 -1.92 -0.36
N PRO A 12 -4.71 -0.87 -1.21
CA PRO A 12 -3.54 -0.02 -1.35
C PRO A 12 -3.17 0.72 -0.06
N ILE A 13 -4.16 1.17 0.73
CA ILE A 13 -3.91 1.82 2.03
C ILE A 13 -3.23 0.86 3.00
N VAL A 14 -3.71 -0.39 3.09
CA VAL A 14 -3.10 -1.43 3.93
C VAL A 14 -1.69 -1.75 3.47
N LEU A 15 -1.44 -1.86 2.16
CA LEU A 15 -0.09 -2.10 1.62
C LEU A 15 0.88 -0.96 1.96
N ILE A 16 0.45 0.29 1.83
CA ILE A 16 1.28 1.47 2.18
C ILE A 16 1.56 1.50 3.68
N ALA A 17 0.54 1.29 4.51
CA ALA A 17 0.65 1.28 5.97
C ALA A 17 1.54 0.12 6.46
N PHE A 18 1.33 -1.09 5.93
CA PHE A 18 2.12 -2.28 6.25
C PHE A 18 3.55 -2.14 5.76
N GLY A 19 3.74 -1.51 4.60
CA GLY A 19 5.01 -0.97 4.20
C GLY A 19 5.58 -0.14 5.35
N LEU A 20 5.06 1.06 5.59
CA LEU A 20 5.61 2.01 6.58
C LEU A 20 5.89 1.37 7.95
N PHE A 21 5.05 0.42 8.37
CA PHE A 21 5.27 -0.40 9.55
C PHE A 21 6.55 -1.26 9.48
N ILE A 22 6.76 -2.00 8.38
CA ILE A 22 8.00 -2.77 8.14
C ILE A 22 9.24 -1.86 8.05
N LYS A 23 9.11 -0.62 7.58
CA LYS A 23 10.21 0.36 7.64
C LYS A 23 10.62 0.64 9.08
N ASN A 24 9.64 0.98 9.91
CA ASN A 24 9.86 1.51 11.25
C ASN A 24 10.06 0.41 12.30
N THR A 25 9.63 -0.83 12.04
CA THR A 25 9.84 -1.93 12.99
C THR A 25 11.34 -2.19 13.20
N LYS A 26 11.77 -2.25 14.46
CA LYS A 26 13.15 -2.55 14.89
C LYS A 26 13.33 -4.03 15.27
N ASN A 27 12.30 -4.85 15.06
CA ASN A 27 12.33 -6.25 15.41
C ASN A 27 13.33 -7.00 14.50
N PRO A 28 14.33 -7.71 15.04
CA PRO A 28 15.34 -8.42 14.26
C PRO A 28 14.75 -9.47 13.30
N ASN A 29 13.58 -10.06 13.60
CA ASN A 29 12.88 -10.96 12.69
C ASN A 29 12.44 -10.30 11.37
N PHE A 30 12.29 -8.97 11.36
CA PHE A 30 11.88 -8.22 10.17
C PHE A 30 13.04 -7.55 9.44
N GLN A 31 14.31 -7.78 9.82
CA GLN A 31 15.46 -7.18 9.12
C GLN A 31 15.53 -7.58 7.65
N SER A 32 15.26 -8.85 7.32
CA SER A 32 15.21 -9.32 5.94
C SER A 32 14.03 -8.68 5.18
N SER A 33 12.86 -8.64 5.81
CA SER A 33 11.63 -8.03 5.28
C SER A 33 11.75 -6.52 5.06
N ARG A 34 12.63 -5.83 5.81
CA ARG A 34 12.88 -4.39 5.69
C ARG A 34 13.40 -3.99 4.31
N LYS A 35 14.13 -4.89 3.62
CA LYS A 35 14.57 -4.67 2.22
C LYS A 35 13.38 -4.59 1.26
N TYR A 36 12.32 -5.34 1.55
CA TYR A 36 11.09 -5.37 0.76
C TYR A 36 10.11 -4.25 1.11
N TRP A 37 10.43 -3.43 2.12
CA TRP A 37 9.61 -2.27 2.48
C TRP A 37 9.34 -1.37 1.27
N LYS A 38 10.38 -1.05 0.52
CA LYS A 38 10.29 -0.20 -0.67
C LYS A 38 9.36 -0.80 -1.72
N ILE A 39 9.41 -2.12 -1.90
CA ILE A 39 8.57 -2.84 -2.87
C ILE A 39 7.11 -2.80 -2.44
N LEU A 40 6.80 -3.07 -1.17
CA LEU A 40 5.44 -3.00 -0.63
C LEU A 40 4.87 -1.59 -0.71
N PHE A 41 5.69 -0.58 -0.38
CA PHE A 41 5.29 0.81 -0.46
C PHE A 41 5.03 1.23 -1.91
N ILE A 42 5.93 0.90 -2.84
CA ILE A 42 5.78 1.21 -4.27
C ILE A 42 4.55 0.50 -4.87
N LEU A 43 4.32 -0.78 -4.53
CA LEU A 43 3.14 -1.53 -4.97
C LEU A 43 1.84 -0.91 -4.47
N GLY A 44 1.79 -0.54 -3.18
CA GLY A 44 0.63 0.14 -2.62
C GLY A 44 0.38 1.49 -3.29
N MET A 45 1.43 2.26 -3.55
CA MET A 45 1.34 3.57 -4.21
C MET A 45 0.91 3.47 -5.67
N LEU A 46 1.44 2.48 -6.42
CA LEU A 46 1.03 2.19 -7.80
C LEU A 46 -0.43 1.78 -7.89
N ASN A 47 -0.89 0.88 -7.01
CA ASN A 47 -2.31 0.50 -6.97
C ASN A 47 -3.23 1.68 -6.65
N LEU A 48 -2.79 2.56 -5.74
CA LEU A 48 -3.55 3.75 -5.36
C LEU A 48 -3.65 4.73 -6.54
N LEU A 49 -2.53 4.99 -7.22
CA LEU A 49 -2.48 5.81 -8.44
C LEU A 49 -3.35 5.24 -9.55
N MET A 50 -3.31 3.92 -9.77
CA MET A 50 -4.10 3.25 -10.81
C MET A 50 -5.61 3.36 -10.53
N LYS A 51 -6.03 3.21 -9.27
CA LYS A 51 -7.44 3.41 -8.89
C LYS A 51 -7.89 4.85 -9.02
N ILE A 52 -7.05 5.81 -8.62
CA ILE A 52 -7.34 7.24 -8.84
C ILE A 52 -7.46 7.52 -10.34
N PHE A 53 -6.54 6.99 -11.16
CA PHE A 53 -6.59 7.17 -12.60
C PHE A 53 -7.88 6.60 -13.19
N LEU A 54 -8.25 5.36 -12.84
CA LEU A 54 -9.51 4.75 -13.26
C LEU A 54 -10.73 5.56 -12.80
N LEU A 55 -10.73 6.11 -11.59
CA LEU A 55 -11.86 6.89 -11.07
C LEU A 55 -12.04 8.24 -11.80
N PHE A 56 -10.95 8.86 -12.26
CA PHE A 56 -10.96 10.19 -12.86
C PHE A 56 -10.98 10.19 -14.40
N TYR A 57 -10.44 9.14 -15.04
CA TYR A 57 -10.29 9.07 -16.49
C TYR A 57 -11.23 8.06 -17.17
N LEU A 58 -11.90 7.19 -16.42
CA LEU A 58 -12.88 6.22 -16.93
C LEU A 58 -14.27 6.55 -16.36
#